data_AF-Q9M4A4-F1
#
_entry.id   AF-Q9M4A4-F1
#
_cell.length_a   1.000
_cell.length_b   1.000
_cell.length_c   1.000
_cell.angle_alpha   90.00
_cell.angle_beta   90.00
_cell.angle_gamma   90.00
#
_symmetry.space_group_name_H-M   'P 1'
#
loop_
_entity.id
_entity.type
_entity.pdbx_description
1 polymer ?
#
loop_
_entity_poly.entity_id
_entity_poly.type
_entity_poly.pdbx_seq_one_letter_code
_entity_poly.pdbx_strand_id
1 'polypeptide(L)'
;LDDVDTSEQLEALVGGHDSFGPGSMVIVTTRNKHLLVIHEFDILQSVQGLKDDEALKLFSWHAFKMSCPSSDYLDLSKRAVRYCDGLPFAL
;
A
#
# COMPACT_ATOMS: atom_id res chain seq x y z
N LEU A 1 -10.92 -6.84 0.96
CA LEU A 1 -11.21 -6.82 -0.48
C LEU A 1 -10.07 -6.07 -1.14
N ASP A 2 -9.41 -6.70 -2.10
CA ASP A 2 -8.23 -6.12 -2.73
C ASP A 2 -8.58 -5.55 -4.11
N ASP A 3 -8.00 -4.39 -4.44
CA ASP A 3 -8.10 -3.72 -5.74
C ASP A 3 -9.55 -3.53 -6.25
N VAL A 4 -10.45 -3.07 -5.38
CA VAL A 4 -11.85 -2.79 -5.76
C VAL A 4 -11.90 -1.51 -6.61
N ASP A 5 -12.48 -1.59 -7.80
CA ASP A 5 -12.47 -0.48 -8.77
C ASP A 5 -13.88 -0.02 -9.20
N THR A 6 -14.94 -0.75 -8.81
CA THR A 6 -16.33 -0.37 -9.13
C THR A 6 -17.27 -0.48 -7.93
N SER A 7 -18.41 0.24 -7.98
CA SER A 7 -19.45 0.19 -6.94
C SER A 7 -20.10 -1.19 -6.86
N GLU A 8 -20.35 -1.80 -8.02
CA GLU A 8 -21.02 -3.09 -8.13
C GLU A 8 -20.21 -4.21 -7.46
N GLN A 9 -18.87 -4.17 -7.57
CA GLN A 9 -17.99 -5.10 -6.87
C GLN A 9 -18.16 -4.97 -5.34
N LEU A 10 -18.19 -3.74 -4.85
CA LEU A 10 -18.29 -3.46 -3.42
C LEU A 10 -19.65 -3.88 -2.87
N GLU A 11 -20.73 -3.56 -3.59
CA GLU A 11 -22.10 -3.97 -3.25
C GLU A 11 -22.25 -5.49 -3.22
N ALA A 12 -21.68 -6.19 -4.21
CA ALA A 12 -21.75 -7.65 -4.29
C ALA A 12 -20.96 -8.36 -3.18
N LEU A 13 -19.90 -7.75 -2.66
CA LEU A 13 -19.00 -8.36 -1.67
C LEU A 13 -19.31 -7.96 -0.23
N VAL A 14 -19.74 -6.73 0.00
CA VAL A 14 -19.96 -6.14 1.34
C VAL A 14 -21.44 -6.13 1.69
N GLY A 15 -22.35 -6.07 0.70
CA GLY A 15 -23.78 -5.90 0.97
C GLY A 15 -24.05 -4.61 1.75
N GLY A 16 -24.96 -4.65 2.73
CA GLY A 16 -25.21 -3.55 3.67
C GLY A 16 -24.47 -3.70 5.00
N HIS A 17 -24.45 -2.65 5.83
CA HIS A 17 -23.81 -2.67 7.16
C HIS A 17 -24.30 -3.80 8.08
N ASP A 18 -25.55 -4.25 7.90
CA ASP A 18 -26.15 -5.33 8.68
C ASP A 18 -25.72 -6.73 8.23
N SER A 19 -24.90 -6.83 7.18
CA SER A 19 -24.42 -8.11 6.62
C SER A 19 -23.38 -8.79 7.50
N PHE A 20 -22.82 -8.08 8.48
CA PHE A 20 -21.73 -8.58 9.32
C PHE A 20 -22.11 -8.58 10.80
N GLY A 21 -21.67 -9.61 11.51
CA GLY A 21 -21.88 -9.71 12.96
C GLY A 21 -20.98 -8.75 13.75
N PRO A 22 -21.31 -8.48 15.03
CA PRO A 22 -20.50 -7.62 15.90
C PRO A 22 -19.03 -8.05 15.96
N GLY A 23 -18.12 -7.07 15.84
CA GLY A 23 -16.67 -7.31 15.87
C GLY A 23 -16.05 -7.69 14.52
N SER A 24 -16.84 -7.82 13.47
CA SER A 24 -16.32 -8.00 12.10
C SER A 24 -15.59 -6.75 11.62
N MET A 25 -14.51 -6.94 10.85
CA MET A 25 -13.74 -5.85 10.25
C MET A 25 -13.57 -6.10 8.75
N VAL A 26 -14.04 -5.16 7.94
CA VAL A 26 -13.86 -5.17 6.48
C VAL A 26 -12.78 -4.16 6.11
N ILE A 27 -11.71 -4.63 5.47
CA ILE A 27 -10.66 -3.78 4.93
C ILE A 27 -10.76 -3.82 3.40
N VAL A 28 -10.82 -2.65 2.77
CA VAL A 28 -10.87 -2.50 1.31
C VAL A 28 -9.66 -1.69 0.85
N THR A 29 -8.95 -2.18 -0.16
CA THR A 29 -7.93 -1.42 -0.88
C THR A 29 -8.49 -1.00 -2.24
N THR A 30 -8.26 0.25 -2.61
CA THR A 30 -8.69 0.82 -3.90
C THR A 30 -7.82 2.00 -4.24
N ARG A 31 -7.66 2.27 -5.55
CA ARG A 31 -7.08 3.53 -6.05
C ARG A 31 -8.13 4.63 -6.20
N ASN A 32 -9.42 4.28 -6.11
CA ASN A 32 -10.53 5.20 -6.27
C ASN A 32 -11.17 5.56 -4.93
N LYS A 33 -10.69 6.67 -4.34
CA LYS A 33 -11.21 7.17 -3.05
C LYS A 33 -12.71 7.46 -3.07
N HIS A 34 -13.30 7.79 -4.22
CA HIS A 34 -14.73 8.10 -4.30
C HIS A 34 -15.61 6.91 -3.94
N LEU A 35 -15.18 5.67 -4.24
CA LEU A 35 -15.91 4.46 -3.87
C LEU A 35 -16.06 4.36 -2.35
N LEU A 36 -15.00 4.65 -1.60
CA LEU A 36 -15.04 4.56 -0.14
C LEU A 36 -15.93 5.63 0.50
N VAL A 37 -16.05 6.81 -0.13
CA VAL A 37 -16.89 7.91 0.36
C VAL A 37 -18.37 7.62 0.11
N ILE A 38 -18.72 7.11 -1.07
CA ILE A 38 -20.11 6.78 -1.44
C ILE A 38 -20.67 5.64 -0.57
N HIS A 39 -19.81 4.71 -0.17
CA HIS A 39 -20.16 3.56 0.67
C HIS A 39 -19.89 3.78 2.16
N GLU A 40 -19.66 5.04 2.57
CA GLU A 40 -19.64 5.49 3.97
C GLU A 40 -18.71 4.67 4.90
N PHE A 41 -17.54 4.27 4.41
CA PHE A 41 -16.55 3.56 5.24
C PHE A 41 -16.10 4.40 6.44
N ASP A 42 -16.07 3.77 7.63
CA ASP A 42 -15.76 4.44 8.90
C ASP A 42 -14.37 5.11 8.92
N ILE A 43 -13.39 4.49 8.24
CA ILE A 43 -11.99 4.90 8.25
C ILE A 43 -11.46 4.96 6.83
N LEU A 44 -11.00 6.15 6.43
CA LEU A 44 -10.35 6.39 5.15
C LEU A 44 -8.86 6.67 5.34
N GLN A 45 -8.00 5.77 4.87
CA GLN A 45 -6.54 5.86 4.99
C GLN A 45 -5.89 5.95 3.60
N SER A 46 -5.08 6.99 3.39
CA SER A 46 -4.27 7.11 2.17
C SER A 46 -2.88 6.52 2.43
N VAL A 47 -2.49 5.55 1.60
CA VAL A 47 -1.15 4.97 1.65
C VAL A 47 -0.17 5.94 1.01
N GLN A 48 0.84 6.35 1.79
CA GLN A 48 1.93 7.21 1.32
C GLN A 48 3.08 6.35 0.77
N GLY A 49 3.92 6.95 -0.07
CA GLY A 49 5.18 6.35 -0.49
C GLY A 49 6.12 6.11 0.70
N LEU A 50 7.12 5.26 0.48
CA LEU A 50 8.15 4.97 1.48
C LEU A 50 9.06 6.18 1.69
N LYS A 51 9.51 6.36 2.92
CA LYS A 51 10.62 7.28 3.22
C LYS A 51 11.93 6.72 2.68
N ASP A 52 12.91 7.59 2.44
CA ASP A 52 14.24 7.20 1.91
C ASP A 52 14.89 6.04 2.67
N ASP A 53 14.77 6.00 4.01
CA ASP A 53 15.34 4.94 4.84
C ASP A 53 14.57 3.61 4.73
N GLU A 54 13.24 3.66 4.68
CA GLU A 54 12.37 2.51 4.45
C GLU A 54 12.58 1.93 3.05
N ALA A 55 12.68 2.81 2.04
CA ALA A 55 12.92 2.47 0.65
C ALA A 55 14.31 1.86 0.46
N LEU A 56 15.35 2.40 1.10
CA LEU A 56 16.70 1.83 1.07
C LEU A 56 16.74 0.45 1.73
N LYS A 57 15.99 0.25 2.82
CA LYS A 57 15.86 -1.05 3.48
C LYS A 57 15.16 -2.07 2.59
N LEU A 58 14.06 -1.68 1.95
CA LEU A 58 13.32 -2.53 1.01
C LEU A 58 14.21 -2.94 -0.18
N PHE A 59 14.82 -1.95 -0.84
CA PHE A 59 15.77 -2.19 -1.93
C PHE A 59 16.88 -3.16 -1.52
N SER A 60 17.44 -2.97 -0.32
CA SER A 60 18.52 -3.82 0.19
C SER A 60 18.08 -5.25 0.41
N TRP A 61 16.86 -5.46 0.91
CA TRP A 61 16.29 -6.81 1.06
C TRP A 61 16.15 -7.52 -0.28
N HIS A 62 15.75 -6.80 -1.33
CA HIS A 62 15.57 -7.39 -2.66
C HIS A 62 16.91 -7.64 -3.36
N ALA A 63 17.79 -6.63 -3.42
CA ALA A 63 19.05 -6.66 -4.16
C ALA A 63 20.17 -7.46 -3.45
N PHE A 64 20.27 -7.36 -2.12
CA PHE A 64 21.39 -7.92 -1.34
C PHE A 64 20.97 -9.00 -0.35
N LYS A 65 19.67 -9.25 -0.17
CA LYS A 65 19.13 -10.15 0.88
C LYS A 65 19.52 -9.73 2.30
N MET A 66 19.77 -8.44 2.50
CA MET A 66 20.18 -7.83 3.77
C MET A 66 19.39 -6.54 4.02
N SER A 67 19.34 -6.04 5.25
CA SER A 67 18.60 -4.80 5.56
C SER A 67 19.34 -3.51 5.15
N CYS A 68 20.60 -3.60 4.73
CA CYS A 68 21.41 -2.48 4.30
C CYS A 68 22.43 -2.94 3.25
N PRO A 69 22.86 -2.04 2.33
CA PRO A 69 23.93 -2.34 1.40
C PRO A 69 25.29 -2.29 2.10
N SER A 70 26.32 -2.91 1.51
CA SER A 70 27.70 -2.66 1.94
C SER A 70 28.10 -1.21 1.62
N SER A 71 29.21 -0.74 2.21
CA SER A 71 29.77 0.59 1.96
C SER A 71 29.94 0.89 0.48
N ASP A 72 30.37 -0.12 -0.29
CA ASP A 72 30.72 0.01 -1.70
C ASP A 72 29.49 0.26 -2.59
N TYR A 73 28.31 -0.20 -2.15
CA TYR A 73 27.05 -0.04 -2.87
C TYR A 73 26.14 1.03 -2.28
N LEU A 74 26.50 1.65 -1.16
CA LEU A 74 25.62 2.56 -0.42
C LEU A 74 25.16 3.75 -1.27
N ASP A 75 26.10 4.43 -1.94
CA ASP A 75 25.78 5.62 -2.74
C ASP A 75 25.00 5.29 -4.01
N LEU A 76 25.30 4.15 -4.66
CA LEU A 76 24.54 3.65 -5.80
C LEU A 76 23.12 3.25 -5.40
N SER A 77 22.97 2.58 -4.26
CA SER A 77 21.67 2.15 -3.73
C SER A 77 20.81 3.36 -3.38
N LYS A 78 21.39 4.39 -2.74
CA LYS A 78 20.68 5.66 -2.47
C LYS A 78 20.21 6.35 -3.75
N ARG A 79 21.03 6.33 -4.81
CA ARG A 79 20.65 6.91 -6.12
C ARG A 79 19.50 6.13 -6.77
N ALA A 80 19.55 4.80 -6.74
CA ALA A 80 18.47 3.96 -7.26
C ALA A 80 17.17 4.20 -6.49
N VAL A 81 17.23 4.20 -5.16
CA VAL A 81 16.07 4.43 -4.29
C VAL A 81 15.43 5.79 -4.54
N ARG A 82 16.24 6.86 -4.63
CA ARG A 82 15.75 8.22 -4.95
C ARG A 82 15.10 8.31 -6.32
N TYR A 83 15.58 7.53 -7.29
CA TYR A 83 14.97 7.48 -8.62
C TYR A 83 13.56 6.86 -8.59
N CYS A 84 13.33 5.91 -7.67
CA CYS A 84 12.02 5.26 -7.50
C CYS A 84 11.01 6.11 -6.70
N ASP A 85 11.42 7.26 -6.15
CA ASP A 85 10.55 8.26 -5.51
C ASP A 85 9.58 7.67 -4.46
N GLY A 86 10.09 6.76 -3.63
CA GLY A 86 9.31 6.11 -2.57
C GLY A 86 8.28 5.07 -3.05
N LEU A 87 8.17 4.78 -4.36
CA LEU A 87 7.28 3.76 -4.91
C LEU A 87 7.84 2.34 -4.63
N PRO A 88 7.20 1.54 -3.76
CA PRO A 88 7.71 0.20 -3.41
C PRO A 88 7.81 -0.73 -4.62
N PHE A 89 6.88 -0.62 -5.57
CA PHE A 89 6.82 -1.48 -6.75
C PHE A 89 8.01 -1.29 -7.70
N ALA A 90 8.73 -0.16 -7.60
CA ALA A 90 9.89 0.14 -8.42
C ALA A 90 11.24 -0.25 -7.75
N LEU A 91 11.22 -0.76 -6.51
CA LEU A 91 12.41 -1.05 -5.68
C LEU A 91 12.80 -2.53 -5.64
#